data_AF-B1F847-F1
#
_entry.id   AF-B1F847-F1
#
_cell.length_a   1.000
_cell.length_b   1.000
_cell.length_c   1.000
_cell.angle_alpha   90.00
_cell.angle_beta   90.00
_cell.angle_gamma   90.00
#
_symmetry.space_group_name_H-M   'P 1'
#
loop_
_entity.id
_entity.type
_entity.pdbx_description
1 polymer ?
#
loop_
_entity_poly.entity_id
_entity_poly.type
_entity_poly.pdbx_seq_one_letter_code
_entity_poly.pdbx_strand_id
1 'polypeptide(L)'
;MTASAAGIEAATIPILAGGHLDHPPAHCVEPFEQRGLVKAVGRTTFSFDVPLHLAMKRSASDRPIVNAFREDLLRAFDIKAVALPA
;
A
#
# COMPACT_ATOMS: atom_id res chain seq x y z
N MET A 1 24.00 9.22 -4.53
CA MET A 1 23.04 9.52 -5.62
C MET A 1 21.69 9.00 -5.16
N THR A 2 20.79 9.89 -4.74
CA THR A 2 19.43 9.52 -4.31
C THR A 2 18.54 9.39 -5.54
N ALA A 3 18.23 8.15 -5.94
CA ALA A 3 17.22 7.91 -6.96
C ALA A 3 15.84 8.18 -6.34
N SER A 4 15.21 9.31 -6.68
CA SER A 4 13.83 9.56 -6.30
C SER A 4 12.91 8.88 -7.31
N ALA A 5 12.48 7.65 -7.01
CA ALA A 5 11.45 6.99 -7.79
C ALA A 5 10.09 7.66 -7.50
N ALA A 6 9.43 8.18 -8.53
CA ALA A 6 8.15 8.88 -8.40
C ALA A 6 6.95 7.95 -8.13
N GLY A 7 7.16 6.63 -8.14
CA GLY A 7 6.13 5.62 -7.94
C GLY A 7 6.69 4.37 -7.26
N ILE A 8 5.82 3.65 -6.55
CA ILE A 8 6.19 2.49 -5.73
C ILE A 8 6.84 1.39 -6.57
N GLU A 9 6.38 1.16 -7.80
CA GLU A 9 6.99 0.18 -8.71
C GLU A 9 8.40 0.57 -9.16
N ALA A 10 8.66 1.87 -9.34
CA ALA A 10 9.96 2.37 -9.80
C ALA A 10 11.03 2.31 -8.69
N ALA A 11 10.63 2.31 -7.41
CA ALA A 11 11.53 2.17 -6.27
C ALA A 11 12.15 0.76 -6.17
N THR A 12 11.51 -0.24 -6.78
CA THR A 12 12.00 -1.64 -6.74
C THR A 12 13.26 -1.84 -7.59
N ILE A 13 13.44 -1.07 -8.66
CA ILE A 13 14.58 -1.18 -9.59
C ILE A 13 15.94 -1.00 -8.89
N PRO A 14 16.19 0.08 -8.12
CA PRO A 14 17.46 0.26 -7.41
C PRO A 14 17.69 -0.76 -6.28
N ILE A 15 16.62 -1.27 -5.63
CA ILE A 15 16.73 -2.34 -4.62
C ILE A 15 17.25 -3.62 -5.28
N LEU A 16 16.65 -4.02 -6.40
CA LEU A 16 17.07 -5.21 -7.14
C LEU A 16 18.47 -5.08 -7.75
N ALA A 17 18.93 -3.87 -8.02
CA ALA A 17 20.30 -3.61 -8.46
C ALA A 17 21.35 -3.79 -7.32
N GLY A 18 20.93 -4.02 -6.07
CA GLY A 18 21.79 -4.39 -4.95
C GLY A 18 22.58 -3.23 -4.33
N GLY A 19 22.34 -1.99 -4.76
CA GLY A 19 23.07 -0.80 -4.30
C GLY A 19 22.30 0.09 -3.32
N HIS A 20 21.06 -0.26 -2.97
CA HIS A 20 20.15 0.64 -2.25
C HIS A 20 19.28 -0.11 -1.23
N LEU A 21 19.12 0.49 -0.05
CA LEU A 21 18.11 0.10 0.93
C LEU A 21 16.95 1.09 0.84
N ASP A 22 15.73 0.57 0.71
CA ASP A 22 14.52 1.37 0.67
C ASP A 22 13.47 0.81 1.64
N HIS A 23 12.43 1.60 1.90
CA HIS A 23 11.31 1.22 2.74
C HIS A 23 9.98 1.19 1.96
N PRO A 24 9.80 0.23 1.04
CA PRO A 24 8.57 0.13 0.25
C PRO A 24 7.46 -0.55 1.06
N PRO A 25 6.18 -0.37 0.65
CA PRO A 25 5.10 -1.20 1.15
C PRO A 25 5.41 -2.69 0.98
N ALA A 26 5.16 -3.48 2.03
CA ALA A 26 5.54 -4.89 2.07
C ALA A 26 5.05 -5.69 0.86
N HIS A 27 3.80 -5.46 0.44
CA HIS A 27 3.18 -6.16 -0.69
C HIS A 27 3.89 -5.97 -2.04
N CYS A 28 4.69 -4.90 -2.20
CA CYS A 28 5.43 -4.65 -3.43
C CYS A 28 6.75 -5.43 -3.50
N VAL A 29 7.33 -5.78 -2.35
CA VAL A 29 8.62 -6.49 -2.27
C VAL A 29 8.49 -7.97 -1.92
N GLU A 30 7.37 -8.37 -1.32
CA GLU A 30 7.09 -9.74 -0.91
C GLU A 30 7.30 -10.78 -2.02
N PRO A 31 6.88 -10.57 -3.28
CA PRO A 31 7.15 -11.54 -4.35
C PRO A 31 8.64 -11.72 -4.65
N PHE A 32 9.46 -10.68 -4.43
CA PHE A 32 10.91 -10.74 -4.66
C PHE A 32 11.63 -11.38 -3.48
N GLU A 33 11.14 -11.19 -2.26
CA GLU A 33 11.64 -11.88 -1.06
C GLU A 33 11.38 -13.39 -1.14
N GLN A 34 10.16 -13.79 -1.55
CA GLN A 34 9.81 -15.20 -1.75
C GLN A 34 10.71 -15.88 -2.80
N ARG A 35 11.23 -15.11 -3.76
CA ARG A 35 12.17 -15.57 -4.80
C ARG A 35 13.64 -15.45 -4.38
N GLY A 36 13.93 -14.96 -3.17
CA GLY A 36 15.29 -14.78 -2.65
C GLY A 36 16.08 -13.64 -3.29
N LEU A 37 15.43 -12.73 -4.02
CA LEU A 37 16.08 -11.64 -4.75
C LEU A 37 16.35 -10.41 -3.87
N VAL A 38 15.56 -10.25 -2.80
CA VAL A 38 15.73 -9.19 -1.80
C VAL A 38 15.53 -9.78 -0.41
N LYS A 39 15.98 -9.06 0.62
CA LYS A 39 15.85 -9.47 2.02
C LYS A 39 15.53 -8.27 2.88
N ALA A 40 14.45 -8.33 3.65
CA ALA A 40 14.11 -7.33 4.64
C ALA A 40 15.16 -7.29 5.75
N VAL A 41 15.53 -6.07 6.13
CA VAL A 41 16.46 -5.78 7.22
C VAL A 41 15.67 -5.22 8.39
N GLY A 42 15.79 -5.85 9.57
CA GLY A 42 15.22 -5.33 10.81
C GLY A 42 13.70 -5.12 10.80
N ARG A 43 12.92 -6.07 10.26
CA ARG A 43 11.44 -5.99 10.14
C ARG A 43 10.76 -5.46 11.40
N THR A 44 11.10 -5.96 12.57
CA THR A 44 10.44 -5.54 13.82
C THR A 44 10.82 -4.12 14.26
N THR A 45 11.96 -3.61 13.81
CA THR A 45 12.50 -2.31 14.22
C THR A 45 12.13 -1.22 13.23
N PHE A 46 12.04 -1.55 11.95
CA PHE A 46 11.89 -0.56 10.87
C PHE A 46 10.55 -0.65 10.13
N SER A 47 9.61 -1.49 10.57
CA SER A 47 8.26 -1.53 9.99
C SER A 47 7.30 -0.57 10.69
N PHE A 48 6.39 0.02 9.92
CA PHE A 48 5.24 0.77 10.42
C PHE A 48 4.03 0.53 9.52
N ASP A 49 2.84 0.67 10.10
CA ASP A 49 1.59 0.55 9.37
C ASP A 49 1.17 1.90 8.81
N VAL A 50 0.82 1.92 7.51
CA VAL A 50 0.26 3.09 6.85
C VAL A 50 -1.23 2.85 6.60
N PRO A 51 -2.13 3.62 7.21
CA PRO A 51 -3.56 3.46 6.96
C PRO A 51 -3.89 3.90 5.53
N LEU A 52 -4.70 3.09 4.84
CA LEU A 52 -5.29 3.45 3.55
C LEU A 52 -6.68 4.04 3.78
N HIS A 53 -6.95 5.19 3.15
CA HIS A 53 -8.23 5.88 3.28
C HIS A 53 -8.99 5.87 1.95
N LEU A 54 -10.26 5.46 2.00
CA LEU A 54 -11.18 5.61 0.88
C LEU A 54 -11.86 6.98 0.97
N ALA A 55 -11.41 7.93 0.14
CA ALA A 55 -12.00 9.26 0.04
C ALA A 55 -12.99 9.32 -1.15
N MET A 56 -14.18 9.87 -0.91
CA MET A 56 -15.19 10.07 -1.95
C MET A 56 -15.84 11.44 -1.79
N LYS A 57 -16.26 12.04 -2.90
CA LYS A 57 -17.05 13.28 -2.87
C LYS A 57 -18.41 12.99 -2.21
N ARG A 58 -18.85 13.87 -1.31
CA ARG A 58 -20.16 13.74 -0.63
C ARG A 58 -21.31 13.53 -1.61
N SER A 59 -21.33 14.23 -2.74
CA SER A 59 -22.40 14.08 -3.75
C SER A 59 -22.37 12.74 -4.50
N ALA A 60 -21.31 11.95 -4.36
CA ALA A 60 -21.18 10.63 -4.99
C ALA A 60 -21.75 9.51 -4.12
N SER A 61 -21.94 9.71 -2.81
CA SER A 61 -22.47 8.69 -1.90
C SER A 61 -23.92 8.30 -2.18
N ASP A 62 -24.66 9.13 -2.90
CA ASP A 62 -26.07 8.87 -3.20
C ASP A 62 -26.24 8.05 -4.48
N ARG A 63 -25.14 7.76 -5.19
CA ARG A 63 -25.16 6.97 -6.43
C ARG A 63 -25.11 5.47 -6.08
N PRO A 64 -26.11 4.67 -6.50
CA PRO A 64 -26.16 3.24 -6.17
C PRO A 64 -24.89 2.47 -6.57
N ILE A 65 -24.32 2.78 -7.73
CA ILE A 65 -23.08 2.15 -8.22
C ILE A 65 -21.87 2.46 -7.34
N VAL A 66 -21.80 3.67 -6.76
CA VAL A 66 -20.70 4.07 -5.88
C VAL A 66 -20.79 3.33 -4.54
N ASN A 67 -22.01 3.14 -4.03
CA ASN A 67 -22.24 2.38 -2.81
C ASN A 67 -21.93 0.90 -2.99
N ALA A 68 -22.37 0.29 -4.09
CA ALA A 68 -22.03 -1.09 -4.41
C ALA A 68 -20.51 -1.28 -4.48
N PHE A 69 -19.81 -0.40 -5.21
CA PHE A 69 -18.35 -0.47 -5.30
C PHE A 69 -17.65 -0.25 -3.95
N ARG A 70 -18.15 0.68 -3.12
CA ARG A 70 -17.65 0.88 -1.75
C ARG A 70 -17.79 -0.40 -0.92
N GLU A 71 -18.95 -1.04 -0.97
CA GLU A 71 -19.17 -2.29 -0.25
C GLU A 71 -18.24 -3.40 -0.72
N ASP A 72 -18.03 -3.52 -2.04
CA ASP A 72 -17.11 -4.51 -2.61
C ASP A 72 -15.67 -4.26 -2.16
N LEU A 73 -15.22 -3.00 -2.12
CA LEU A 73 -13.91 -2.65 -1.57
C LEU A 73 -13.79 -3.02 -0.08
N LEU A 74 -14.79 -2.68 0.73
CA LEU A 74 -14.77 -3.01 2.16
C LEU A 74 -14.71 -4.53 2.39
N ARG A 75 -15.43 -5.33 1.58
CA ARG A 75 -15.36 -6.79 1.63
C ARG A 75 -14.00 -7.32 1.18
N ALA A 76 -13.46 -6.80 0.07
CA ALA A 76 -12.20 -7.28 -0.50
C ALA A 76 -11.00 -7.06 0.43
N PHE A 77 -11.02 -6.01 1.24
CA PHE A 77 -9.95 -5.67 2.17
C PHE A 77 -10.27 -5.98 3.65
N ASP A 78 -11.38 -6.68 3.92
CA ASP A 78 -11.89 -6.98 5.28
C ASP A 78 -11.92 -5.74 6.20
N ILE A 79 -12.26 -4.58 5.63
CA ILE A 79 -12.29 -3.31 6.35
C ILE A 79 -13.66 -3.13 6.98
N LYS A 80 -13.71 -3.08 8.31
CA LYS A 80 -14.89 -2.56 9.02
C LYS A 80 -14.92 -1.04 8.85
N ALA A 81 -15.98 -0.53 8.23
CA ALA A 81 -16.19 0.91 8.13
C ALA A 81 -16.23 1.52 9.53
N VAL A 82 -15.24 2.35 9.85
CA VAL A 82 -15.26 3.17 11.07
C VAL A 82 -16.20 4.35 10.81
N ALA A 83 -17.28 4.45 11.57
CA ALA A 83 -18.11 5.66 11.58
C ALA A 83 -17.29 6.81 12.19
N LEU A 84 -17.11 7.91 11.46
CA LEU A 84 -16.58 9.12 12.08
C LEU A 84 -17.63 9.68 13.05
N PRO A 85 -17.24 10.09 14.27
CA PRO A 85 -18.14 10.83 15.15
C PRO A 85 -18.60 12.13 14.48
N ALA A 86 -19.88 12.45 14.70
CA ALA A 86 -20.58 13.59 14.11
C ALA A 86 -20.00 14.95 14.53
#